data_AF-A0A9X6ADY9-F1
#
_entry.id   AF-A0A9X6ADY9-F1
#
_cell.length_a   1.000
_cell.length_b   1.000
_cell.length_c   1.000
_cell.angle_alpha   90.00
_cell.angle_beta   90.00
_cell.angle_gamma   90.00
#
_symmetry.space_group_name_H-M   'P 1'
#
loop_
_entity.id
_entity.type
_entity.pdbx_description
1 polymer ?
#
loop_
_entity_poly.entity_id
_entity_poly.type
_entity_poly.pdbx_seq_one_letter_code
_entity_poly.pdbx_strand_id
1 'polypeptide(L)' 'MLLTIDVGNTHTVLGLFDGEEIVEHWRISTDARRTADELAVLLQGLMGMHPLLGEE' A
#
# COMPACT_ATOMS: atom_id res chain seq x y z
N MET A 1 7.14 9.75 -6.90
CA MET A 1 6.79 8.48 -6.25
C MET A 1 5.73 7.73 -7.02
N LEU A 2 5.81 6.40 -7.05
CA LEU A 2 4.85 5.49 -7.69
C LEU A 2 4.45 4.38 -6.71
N LEU A 3 3.15 4.15 -6.54
CA LEU A 3 2.65 2.99 -5.80
C LEU A 3 2.37 1.85 -6.79
N THR A 4 3.00 0.71 -6.54
CA THR A 4 2.79 -0.53 -7.28
C THR A 4 2.03 -1.53 -6.42
N ILE A 5 1.24 -2.39 -7.05
CA ILE A 5 0.39 -3.38 -6.37
C ILE A 5 0.54 -4.72 -7.09
N ASP A 6 0.99 -5.73 -6.35
CA ASP A 6 1.05 -7.12 -6.81
C ASP A 6 0.03 -7.97 -6.03
N VAL A 7 -1.00 -8.46 -6.73
CA VAL A 7 -2.14 -9.18 -6.13
C VAL A 7 -1.94 -10.68 -6.32
N GLY A 8 -1.47 -11.35 -5.26
CA GLY A 8 -1.38 -12.81 -5.20
C GLY A 8 -2.60 -13.46 -4.53
N ASN A 9 -2.63 -14.79 -4.51
CA ASN A 9 -3.74 -15.55 -3.90
C ASN A 9 -3.88 -15.33 -2.39
N THR A 10 -2.76 -15.38 -1.66
CA THR A 10 -2.77 -15.25 -0.19
C THR A 10 -2.47 -13.82 0.25
N HIS A 11 -1.61 -13.13 -0.49
CA HIS A 11 -1.10 -11.83 -0.12
C HIS A 11 -1.10 -10.87 -1.29
N THR A 12 -1.46 -9.62 -1.00
CA THR A 12 -1.27 -8.48 -1.86
C THR A 12 -0.07 -7.68 -1.34
N VAL A 13 0.87 -7.37 -2.20
CA VAL A 13 2.06 -6.58 -1.88
C VAL A 13 1.90 -5.18 -2.47
N LEU A 14 2.15 -4.17 -1.65
CA LEU A 14 2.12 -2.76 -2.01
C LEU A 14 3.57 -2.25 -1.96
N GLY A 15 4.08 -1.65 -3.03
CA GLY A 15 5.45 -1.12 -3.07
C GLY A 15 5.45 0.36 -3.46
N LEU A 16 6.04 1.21 -2.62
CA LEU A 16 6.25 2.63 -2.90
C LEU A 16 7.66 2.81 -3.49
N PHE A 17 7.72 3.33 -4.70
CA PHE A 17 8.95 3.59 -5.42
C PHE A 17 9.23 5.09 -5.51
N ASP A 18 10.50 5.45 -5.37
CA ASP A 18 11.03 6.74 -5.81
C ASP A 18 12.07 6.54 -6.90
N GLY A 19 11.71 6.88 -8.14
CA GLY A 19 12.47 6.48 -9.32
C GLY A 19 12.56 4.95 -9.44
N GLU A 20 13.78 4.43 -9.37
CA GLU A 20 14.09 2.99 -9.46
C GLU A 20 14.23 2.31 -8.08
N GLU A 21 14.18 3.07 -6.99
CA GLU A 21 14.36 2.55 -5.63
C GLU A 21 13.02 2.29 -4.93
N ILE A 22 12.95 1.19 -4.19
CA ILE A 22 11.83 0.90 -3.28
C ILE A 22 12.11 1.63 -1.97
N VAL A 23 11.27 2.61 -1.66
CA VAL A 23 11.38 3.39 -0.43
C VAL A 23 10.54 2.81 0.70
N GLU A 24 9.46 2.08 0.37
CA GLU A 24 8.71 1.31 1.37
C GLU A 24 7.88 0.18 0.75
N HIS A 25 7.53 -0.85 1.52
CA HIS A 25 6.60 -1.88 1.08
C HIS A 25 5.72 -2.45 2.21
N TRP A 26 4.50 -2.85 1.87
CA TRP A 26 3.58 -3.51 2.78
C TRP A 26 3.04 -4.81 2.20
N ARG A 27 2.74 -5.76 3.08
CA ARG A 27 2.09 -7.02 2.72
C ARG A 27 0.80 -7.14 3.51
N ILE A 28 -0.31 -7.30 2.78
CA ILE A 28 -1.63 -7.51 3.37
C ILE A 28 -2.21 -8.85 2.90
N SER A 29 -3.19 -9.38 3.62
CA SER A 29 -3.97 -10.51 3.10
C SER A 29 -4.75 -10.09 1.87
N THR A 30 -4.75 -10.94 0.85
CA THR A 30 -5.67 -10.79 -0.28
C THR A 30 -7.06 -11.20 0.19
N ASP A 31 -8.02 -10.28 0.10
CA ASP A 31 -9.44 -10.57 0.31
C ASP A 31 -10.23 -9.99 -0.85
N ALA A 32 -10.76 -10.87 -1.72
CA ALA A 32 -11.55 -10.48 -2.89
C ALA A 32 -12.90 -9.82 -2.53
N ARG A 33 -13.32 -9.90 -1.26
CA ARG A 33 -14.54 -9.25 -0.77
C ARG A 33 -14.30 -7.85 -0.22
N ARG A 34 -13.03 -7.43 -0.09
CA ARG A 34 -12.68 -6.10 0.41
C ARG A 34 -13.22 -5.04 -0.56
N THR A 35 -13.98 -4.12 -0.01
CA THR A 35 -14.57 -2.99 -0.73
C THR A 35 -13.53 -1.92 -1.03
N ALA A 36 -13.86 -1.00 -1.94
CA ALA A 36 -13.00 0.14 -2.25
C ALA A 36 -12.75 1.04 -1.02
N ASP A 37 -13.78 1.27 -0.19
CA ASP A 37 -13.65 2.10 1.01
C ASP A 37 -12.75 1.45 2.07
N GLU A 38 -12.88 0.13 2.27
CA GLU A 38 -11.98 -0.62 3.15
C GLU A 38 -10.53 -0.60 2.64
N LEU A 39 -10.33 -0.67 1.32
CA LEU A 39 -9.01 -0.54 0.72
C LEU A 39 -8.44 0.87 0.93
N ALA A 40 -9.26 1.92 0.79
CA ALA A 40 -8.84 3.30 1.02
C ALA A 40 -8.40 3.54 2.47
N VAL A 41 -9.18 3.09 3.45
CA VAL A 41 -8.82 3.19 4.88
C VAL A 41 -7.53 2.44 5.18
N LEU A 42 -7.37 1.24 4.63
CA LEU A 42 -6.15 0.46 4.78
C LEU A 42 -4.95 1.18 4.17
N LEU A 43 -5.08 1.70 2.95
CA LEU A 43 -4.01 2.42 2.27
C LEU A 43 -3.62 3.70 3.02
N GLN A 44 -4.60 4.47 3.50
CA GLN A 44 -4.36 5.65 4.33
C GLN A 44 -3.62 5.29 5.63
N GLY A 45 -4.01 4.20 6.30
CA GLY A 45 -3.33 3.72 7.50
C GLY A 45 -1.89 3.32 7.24
N LEU A 46 -1.60 2.65 6.12
CA LEU A 46 -0.23 2.25 5.76
C LEU A 46 0.63 3.45 5.37
N MET A 47 0.10 4.37 4.56
CA MET A 47 0.82 5.56 4.09
C MET A 47 1.02 6.59 5.21
N GLY A 48 0.04 6.79 6.08
CA GLY A 48 0.12 7.72 7.20
C GLY A 48 1.13 7.33 8.29
N MET A 49 1.61 6.08 8.29
CA MET A 49 2.75 5.67 9.12
C MET A 49 4.11 6.03 8.52
N HIS A 50 4.15 6.47 7.25
CA HIS A 50 5.40 6.85 6.59
C HIS A 50 5.65 8.36 6.72
N PRO A 51 6.82 8.80 7.24
CA PRO A 51 7.10 10.21 7.52
C PRO A 51 6.99 11.17 6.33
N LEU A 52 7.04 10.66 5.09
CA LEU A 52 6.95 11.46 3.86
C LEU A 52 5.52 11.66 3.34
N LEU A 53 4.50 11.03 3.94
CA LEU A 53 3.09 11.09 3.49
C LEU A 53 2.12 11.51 4.60
N GLY A 54 2.61 11.74 5.83
CA GLY A 54 1.85 12.45 6.85
C GLY A 54 1.77 13.93 6.50
N GLU A 55 0.56 14.46 6.33
CA GLU A 55 0.35 15.89 6.18
C GLU A 55 0.92 16.61 7.42
N GLU A 56 1.63 17.74 7.21
CA GLU A 56 1.91 18.71 8.28
C GLU A 56 0.61 19.20 8.95
#